data_AF-A0A7J4JU83-F1
#
_entry.id   AF-A0A7J4JU83-F1
#
_cell.length_a   1.000
_cell.length_b   1.000
_cell.length_c   1.000
_cell.angle_alpha   90.00
_cell.angle_beta   90.00
_cell.angle_gamma   90.00
#
_symmetry.space_group_name_H-M   'P 1'
#
loop_
_entity.id
_entity.type
_entity.pdbx_description
1 polymer ?
#
loop_
_entity_poly.entity_id
_entity_poly.type
_entity_poly.pdbx_seq_one_letter_code
_entity_poly.pdbx_strand_id
1 'polypeptide(L)' 'MIGLGISAATKCQYCALFHTEMAKLQGATEEEIEEAARYAKSNAGWSTYLHGMQTDYDQFKKEIIQMTGYARTMHSKR' A
#
# COMPACT_ATOMS: atom_id res chain seq x y z
N MET A 1 0.43 11.08 4.48
CA MET A 1 1.00 10.17 3.45
C MET A 1 -0.02 9.44 2.57
N ILE A 2 -1.23 9.10 3.04
CA ILE A 2 -2.25 8.41 2.21
C ILE A 2 -2.55 9.15 0.90
N GLY A 3 -2.72 10.48 0.95
CA GLY A 3 -3.00 11.29 -0.25
C GLY A 3 -1.90 11.24 -1.32
N LEU A 4 -0.62 11.26 -0.90
CA LEU A 4 0.52 11.10 -1.80
C LEU A 4 0.52 9.70 -2.43
N GLY A 5 0.31 8.65 -1.63
CA GLY A 5 0.29 7.28 -2.11
C GLY A 5 -0.81 7.01 -3.15
N ILE A 6 -2.04 7.49 -2.91
CA ILE A 6 -3.14 7.38 -3.87
C ILE A 6 -2.81 8.16 -5.14
N SER A 7 -2.36 9.41 -5.00
CA SER A 7 -2.03 10.27 -6.15
C SER A 7 -0.95 9.68 -7.05
N ALA A 8 0.07 9.07 -6.44
CA ALA A 8 1.12 8.36 -7.15
C ALA A 8 0.59 7.11 -7.86
N ALA A 9 -0.22 6.29 -7.18
CA ALA A 9 -0.80 5.07 -7.75
C ALA A 9 -1.76 5.36 -8.92
N THR A 10 -2.56 6.43 -8.82
CA THR A 10 -3.50 6.86 -9.88
C THR A 10 -2.86 7.77 -10.92
N LYS A 11 -1.56 8.08 -10.77
CA LYS A 11 -0.77 8.91 -11.70
C LYS A 11 -1.35 10.33 -11.90
N CYS A 12 -2.00 10.90 -10.88
CA CYS A 12 -2.49 12.28 -10.95
C CYS A 12 -1.32 13.25 -10.69
N GLN A 13 -0.80 13.88 -11.74
CA GLN A 13 0.35 14.78 -11.63
C GLN A 13 0.08 15.97 -10.69
N TYR A 14 -1.09 16.60 -10.79
CA TYR A 14 -1.48 17.73 -9.93
C TYR A 14 -1.63 17.32 -8.46
N CYS A 15 -2.29 16.19 -8.22
CA CYS A 15 -2.54 15.68 -6.87
C CYS A 15 -1.22 15.25 -6.21
N ALA A 16 -0.31 14.64 -6.98
CA ALA A 16 0.99 14.22 -6.49
C ALA A 16 1.82 15.42 -6.02
N LEU A 17 1.87 16.50 -6.81
CA LEU A 17 2.54 17.74 -6.39
C LEU A 17 1.90 18.31 -5.12
N PHE A 18 0.57 18.52 -5.15
CA PHE A 18 -0.14 19.09 -4.00
C PHE A 18 0.09 18.30 -2.72
N HIS A 19 -0.10 16.97 -2.75
CA HIS A 19 0.07 16.13 -1.57
C HIS A 19 1.53 15.97 -1.13
N THR A 20 2.50 16.11 -2.05
CA THR A 20 3.93 16.14 -1.68
C THR A 20 4.25 17.41 -0.91
N GLU A 21 3.86 18.58 -1.43
CA GLU A 21 4.13 19.86 -0.76
C GLU A 21 3.40 19.97 0.59
N MET A 22 2.14 19.50 0.66
CA MET A 22 1.42 19.45 1.93
C MET A 22 2.07 18.50 2.94
N ALA A 23 2.66 17.38 2.50
CA ALA A 23 3.39 16.48 3.39
C ALA A 23 4.69 17.13 3.90
N LYS A 24 5.45 17.80 3.03
CA LYS A 24 6.65 18.56 3.41
C LYS A 24 6.32 19.67 4.41
N LEU A 25 5.22 20.39 4.20
CA LEU A 25 4.72 21.42 5.12
C LEU A 25 4.40 20.83 6.51
N GLN A 26 3.98 19.58 6.57
CA GLN A 26 3.74 18.85 7.82
C GLN A 26 5.00 18.23 8.43
N GLY A 27 6.18 18.50 7.86
CA GLY A 27 7.47 18.03 8.35
C GLY A 27 7.87 16.64 7.84
N ALA A 28 7.20 16.11 6.81
CA ALA A 28 7.61 14.83 6.24
C ALA A 28 8.99 14.93 5.60
N THR A 29 9.86 13.94 5.88
CA THR A 29 11.19 13.88 5.27
C THR A 29 11.12 13.37 3.83
N GLU A 30 12.17 13.62 3.04
CA GLU A 30 12.28 13.03 1.70
C GLU A 30 12.26 11.48 1.75
N GLU A 31 12.82 10.88 2.80
CA GLU A 31 12.80 9.43 3.03
C GLU A 31 11.36 8.92 3.26
N GLU A 32 10.55 9.63 4.04
CA GLU A 32 9.14 9.27 4.27
C GLU A 32 8.30 9.43 3.00
N ILE A 33 8.56 10.46 2.21
CA ILE A 33 7.94 10.69 0.90
C ILE A 33 8.30 9.56 -0.07
N GLU A 34 9.58 9.18 -0.11
CA GLU A 34 10.05 8.07 -0.92
C GLU A 34 9.41 6.76 -0.47
N GLU A 35 9.34 6.49 0.82
CA GLU A 35 8.74 5.26 1.37
C GLU A 35 7.25 5.17 1.03
N ALA A 36 6.51 6.29 1.11
CA ALA A 36 5.12 6.32 0.67
C ALA A 36 4.97 6.01 -0.83
N ALA A 37 5.87 6.52 -1.67
CA ALA A 37 5.90 6.21 -3.10
C ALA A 37 6.29 4.74 -3.38
N ARG A 38 7.27 4.19 -2.65
CA ARG A 38 7.67 2.77 -2.74
C ARG A 38 6.53 1.84 -2.33
N TYR A 39 5.80 2.17 -1.27
CA TYR A 39 4.63 1.41 -0.84
C TYR A 39 3.52 1.44 -1.89
N ALA A 40 3.21 2.63 -2.44
CA ALA A 40 2.24 2.77 -3.53
C ALA A 40 2.63 1.95 -4.76
N LYS A 41 3.91 1.99 -5.17
CA LYS A 41 4.46 1.17 -6.25
C LYS A 41 4.25 -0.32 -5.98
N SER A 42 4.62 -0.79 -4.78
CA SER A 42 4.49 -2.20 -4.39
C SER A 42 3.04 -2.66 -4.48
N ASN A 43 2.11 -1.90 -3.92
CA ASN A 43 0.68 -2.21 -3.94
C ASN A 43 0.12 -2.27 -5.37
N ALA A 44 0.43 -1.28 -6.21
CA ALA A 44 -0.02 -1.26 -7.61
C ALA A 44 0.60 -2.43 -8.42
N GLY A 45 1.86 -2.77 -8.16
CA GLY A 45 2.55 -3.90 -8.79
C GLY A 45 1.90 -5.25 -8.44
N TRP A 46 1.63 -5.50 -7.16
CA TRP A 46 0.97 -6.74 -6.72
C TRP A 46 -0.47 -6.84 -7.23
N SER A 47 -1.21 -5.73 -7.23
CA SER A 47 -2.53 -5.70 -7.84
C SER A 47 -2.46 -6.09 -9.33
N THR A 48 -1.53 -5.50 -10.08
CA THR A 48 -1.32 -5.85 -11.50
C THR A 48 -1.02 -7.33 -11.68
N TYR A 49 -0.14 -7.88 -10.84
CA TYR A 49 0.21 -9.30 -10.87
C TYR A 49 -1.00 -10.21 -10.62
N LEU A 50 -1.77 -9.98 -9.54
CA LEU A 50 -2.92 -10.82 -9.19
C LEU A 50 -4.02 -10.79 -10.25
N HIS A 51 -4.32 -9.61 -10.80
CA HIS A 51 -5.29 -9.50 -11.89
C HIS A 51 -4.79 -10.18 -13.18
N GLY A 52 -3.51 -10.01 -13.51
CA GLY A 52 -2.91 -10.64 -14.68
C GLY A 52 -2.87 -12.17 -14.59
N MET A 53 -2.66 -12.70 -13.38
CA MET A 53 -2.68 -14.15 -13.12
C MET A 53 -4.10 -14.71 -12.93
N GLN A 54 -5.14 -13.87 -12.97
CA GLN A 54 -6.54 -14.25 -12.74
C GLN A 54 -6.71 -15.08 -11.47
N THR A 55 -6.06 -14.66 -10.38
CA THR A 55 -6.09 -15.38 -9.10
C THR A 55 -7.54 -15.53 -8.60
N ASP A 56 -7.88 -16.75 -8.16
CA ASP A 56 -9.19 -17.04 -7.56
C ASP A 56 -9.35 -16.25 -6.24
N TYR A 57 -10.35 -15.38 -6.21
CA TYR A 57 -10.58 -14.49 -5.09
C TYR A 57 -11.03 -15.22 -3.82
N ASP A 58 -11.85 -16.26 -3.94
CA ASP A 58 -12.36 -17.00 -2.79
C ASP A 58 -11.25 -17.81 -2.12
N GLN A 59 -10.37 -18.42 -2.92
CA GLN A 59 -9.17 -19.09 -2.42
C GLN A 59 -8.22 -18.10 -1.76
N PHE A 60 -7.90 -16.97 -2.44
CA PHE A 60 -7.05 -15.92 -1.86
C PHE A 60 -7.58 -15.42 -0.51
N LYS A 61 -8.89 -15.12 -0.45
CA LYS A 61 -9.55 -14.67 0.78
C LYS A 61 -9.43 -15.69 1.90
N LYS A 62 -9.64 -16.98 1.61
CA LYS A 62 -9.49 -18.07 2.59
C LYS A 62 -8.08 -18.12 3.15
N GLU A 63 -7.06 -18.06 2.30
CA GLU A 63 -5.65 -18.09 2.71
C GLU A 63 -5.28 -16.89 3.59
N ILE A 64 -5.71 -15.68 3.24
CA ILE A 64 -5.46 -14.48 4.06
C ILE A 64 -6.12 -14.58 5.44
N ILE A 65 -7.36 -15.07 5.52
CA ILE A 65 -8.05 -15.26 6.80
C ILE A 65 -7.33 -16.31 7.66
N GLN A 66 -6.89 -17.42 7.07
CA GLN A 66 -6.12 -18.45 7.79
C GLN A 66 -4.80 -17.90 8.31
N MET A 67 -4.06 -17.16 7.48
CA MET A 67 -2.79 -16.55 7.83
C MET A 67 -2.94 -15.54 8.99
N THR A 68 -3.92 -14.64 8.90
CA THR A 68 -4.17 -13.66 9.97
C THR A 68 -4.67 -14.30 11.25
N GLY A 69 -5.46 -15.38 11.15
CA GLY A 69 -5.83 -16.23 12.28
C GLY A 69 -4.61 -16.80 12.99
N TYR A 70 -3.70 -17.42 12.24
CA TYR A 70 -2.44 -17.95 12.79
C TYR A 70 -1.59 -16.87 13.45
N ALA A 71 -1.39 -15.72 12.77
CA ALA A 71 -0.62 -14.61 13.31
C ALA A 71 -1.18 -14.12 14.66
N ARG A 72 -2.51 -14.03 14.80
CA ARG A 72 -3.16 -13.67 16.07
C ARG A 72 -2.84 -14.65 17.20
N THR A 73 -2.82 -15.95 16.92
CA THR A 73 -2.46 -16.97 17.93
C THR A 73 -0.98 -16.90 18.36
N MET A 74 -0.10 -16.40 17.50
CA MET A 74 1.32 -16.18 17.82
C MET A 74 1.51 -14.94 18.69
N HIS A 75 0.75 -13.88 18.43
CA HIS A 75 0.79 -12.66 19.24
C HIS A 75 0.15 -12.83 20.63
N SER A 76 -0.88 -13.67 20.78
CA SER A 76 -1.52 -13.93 22.08
C SER A 76 -0.71 -14.84 23.01
N LYS A 77 0.37 -15.46 22.51
CA LYS A 77 1.27 -16.34 23.28
C LYS A 77 2.54 -15.61 23.77
N ARG A 78 2.68 -14.32 23.46
CA ARG A 78 3.72 -13.43 23.99
C ARG A 78 3.17 -12.64 25.17
#